data_AF-A0A9W8JW90-F1
#
_entry.id   AF-A0A9W8JW90-F1
#
_cell.length_a   1.000
_cell.length_b   1.000
_cell.length_c   1.000
_cell.angle_alpha   90.00
_cell.angle_beta   90.00
_cell.angle_gamma   90.00
#
_symmetry.space_group_name_H-M   'P 1'
#
loop_
_entity.id
_entity.type
_entity.pdbx_description
1 polymer ?
#
loop_
_entity_poly.entity_id
_entity_poly.type
_entity_poly.pdbx_seq_one_letter_code
_entity_poly.pdbx_strand_id
1 'polypeptide(L)' 'MARRSAPSAQPPYLPHQPHSQRALNDPNESAFSRFLRTEVYAPEKIAGNISVASAVGLFVGGIIAVRTWGDLMVPA' A
#
# COMPACT_ATOMS: atom_id res chain seq x y z
N MET A 1 -29.02 -17.77 -31.06
CA MET A 1 -27.80 -17.48 -31.84
C MET A 1 -26.76 -16.85 -30.92
N ALA A 2 -25.73 -17.61 -30.54
CA ALA A 2 -24.67 -17.14 -29.64
C ALA A 2 -23.71 -16.20 -30.39
N ARG A 3 -23.54 -14.98 -29.89
CA ARG A 3 -22.57 -14.02 -30.42
C ARG A 3 -21.17 -14.48 -30.00
N ARG A 4 -20.42 -15.12 -30.90
CA ARG A 4 -18.99 -15.43 -30.71
C ARG A 4 -18.22 -14.11 -30.71
N SER A 5 -17.70 -13.71 -29.56
CA SER A 5 -16.71 -12.63 -29.46
C SER A 5 -15.42 -13.03 -30.18
N ALA A 6 -14.88 -12.14 -31.01
CA ALA A 6 -13.63 -12.37 -31.73
C ALA A 6 -12.44 -12.44 -30.77
N PRO A 7 -11.41 -13.26 -31.03
CA PRO A 7 -10.18 -13.29 -30.25
C PRO A 7 -9.43 -11.95 -30.35
N SER A 8 -8.82 -11.52 -29.25
CA SER A 8 -7.99 -10.29 -29.20
C SER A 8 -6.80 -10.40 -30.16
N ALA A 9 -6.70 -9.48 -31.13
CA ALA A 9 -5.65 -9.44 -32.15
C ALA A 9 -4.29 -8.90 -31.67
N GLN A 10 -3.95 -9.03 -30.38
CA GLN A 10 -2.71 -8.47 -29.85
C GLN A 10 -1.50 -9.42 -30.03
N PRO A 11 -0.36 -8.93 -30.53
CA PRO A 11 0.87 -9.71 -30.67
C PRO A 11 1.42 -10.26 -29.33
N PRO A 12 1.85 -11.53 -29.27
CA PRO A 12 2.32 -12.17 -28.02
C PRO A 12 3.58 -11.55 -27.39
N TYR A 13 4.34 -10.81 -28.17
CA TYR A 13 5.62 -10.21 -27.78
C TYR A 13 5.48 -8.77 -27.25
N LEU A 14 4.26 -8.22 -27.25
CA LEU A 14 4.03 -6.97 -26.54
C LEU A 14 4.06 -7.27 -25.03
N PRO A 15 4.95 -6.63 -24.24
CA PRO A 15 4.81 -6.69 -22.80
C PRO A 15 3.40 -6.18 -22.48
N HIS A 16 2.59 -7.02 -21.83
CA HIS A 16 1.36 -6.56 -21.21
C HIS A 16 1.79 -5.49 -20.22
N GLN A 17 1.62 -4.22 -20.60
CA GLN A 17 1.69 -3.13 -19.64
C GLN A 17 0.67 -3.54 -18.56
N PRO A 18 1.11 -3.86 -17.33
CA PRO A 18 0.14 -4.00 -16.25
C PRO A 18 -0.58 -2.68 -16.29
N HIS A 19 -1.90 -2.71 -16.49
CA HIS A 19 -2.72 -1.53 -16.50
C HIS A 19 -2.26 -0.69 -15.31
N SER A 20 -1.48 0.36 -15.57
CA SER A 20 -1.23 1.38 -14.57
C SER A 20 -2.64 1.85 -14.35
N GLN A 21 -3.24 1.41 -13.25
CA GLN A 21 -4.61 1.73 -12.94
C GLN A 21 -4.68 3.21 -13.16
N ARG A 22 -5.40 3.64 -14.20
CA ARG A 22 -5.59 5.06 -14.51
C ARG A 22 -6.11 5.57 -13.20
N ALA A 23 -5.23 6.26 -12.48
CA ALA A 23 -5.42 6.45 -11.08
C ALA A 23 -6.47 7.56 -11.05
N LEU A 24 -7.74 7.13 -11.06
CA LEU A 24 -8.92 7.94 -11.33
C LEU A 24 -8.74 9.16 -10.45
N ASN A 25 -8.44 10.29 -11.07
CA ASN A 25 -8.20 11.53 -10.35
C ASN A 25 -9.60 12.03 -10.04
N ASP A 26 -10.23 11.41 -9.04
CA ASP A 26 -11.57 11.71 -8.62
C ASP A 26 -11.54 13.09 -7.96
N PRO A 27 -12.18 14.12 -8.54
CA PRO A 27 -12.17 15.46 -7.97
C PRO A 27 -12.87 15.54 -6.60
N ASN A 28 -13.60 14.50 -6.18
CA ASN A 28 -14.15 14.37 -4.82
C ASN A 28 -13.22 13.65 -3.84
N GLU A 29 -12.01 13.26 -4.26
CA GLU A 29 -11.06 12.61 -3.36
C GLU A 29 -10.51 13.62 -2.34
N SER A 30 -10.60 13.29 -1.05
CA SER A 30 -10.04 14.13 0.01
C SER A 30 -8.52 14.21 -0.14
N ALA A 31 -7.92 15.36 0.21
CA ALA A 31 -6.48 15.56 0.14
C ALA A 31 -5.69 14.48 0.92
N PHE A 32 -6.29 13.96 2.00
CA PHE A 32 -5.74 12.87 2.79
C PHE A 32 -5.77 11.52 2.04
N SER A 33 -6.87 11.18 1.38
CA SER A 33 -6.97 9.96 0.55
C SER A 33 -5.96 10.01 -0.61
N ARG A 34 -5.87 11.16 -1.28
CA ARG A 34 -4.92 11.38 -2.37
C ARG A 34 -3.48 11.21 -1.88
N PHE A 35 -3.14 11.77 -0.72
CA PHE A 35 -1.83 11.62 -0.09
C PHE A 35 -1.51 10.15 0.21
N LEU A 36 -2.44 9.40 0.82
CA LEU A 36 -2.23 7.99 1.07
C LEU A 36 -1.98 7.22 -0.24
N ARG A 37 -2.72 7.52 -1.30
CA ARG A 37 -2.54 6.88 -2.61
C ARG A 37 -1.19 7.21 -3.25
N THR A 38 -0.77 8.48 -3.24
CA THR A 38 0.46 8.92 -3.94
C THR A 38 1.72 8.77 -3.13
N GLU A 39 1.63 8.86 -1.80
CA GLU A 39 2.81 8.86 -0.95
C GLU A 39 2.96 7.59 -0.14
N VAL A 40 1.88 6.94 0.29
CA VAL A 40 1.95 5.75 1.16
C VAL A 40 1.83 4.44 0.37
N TYR A 41 0.90 4.37 -0.57
CA TYR A 41 0.61 3.15 -1.34
C TYR A 41 1.15 3.16 -2.77
N ALA A 42 1.86 4.23 -3.18
CA ALA A 42 2.42 4.31 -4.51
C ALA A 42 3.47 3.21 -4.73
N PRO A 43 3.36 2.40 -5.81
CA PRO A 43 4.22 1.24 -6.05
C PRO A 43 5.70 1.60 -6.13
N GLU A 44 6.04 2.83 -6.56
CA GLU A 44 7.43 3.29 -6.63
C GLU A 44 8.04 3.61 -5.25
N LYS A 45 7.21 3.84 -4.22
CA LYS A 45 7.64 4.23 -2.87
C LYS A 45 7.45 3.15 -1.82
N ILE A 46 6.93 1.98 -2.19
CA ILE A 46 6.63 0.88 -1.27
C ILE A 46 7.83 0.50 -0.39
N ALA A 47 9.04 0.39 -0.96
CA ALA A 47 10.22 0.01 -0.19
C ALA A 47 10.56 1.04 0.92
N GLY A 48 10.51 2.33 0.60
CA GLY A 48 10.76 3.41 1.58
C GLY A 48 9.66 3.48 2.63
N ASN A 49 8.40 3.36 2.20
CA ASN A 49 7.25 3.45 3.10
C ASN A 49 7.16 2.27 4.07
N ILE A 50 7.52 1.05 3.63
CA ILE A 50 7.64 -0.11 4.52
C ILE A 50 8.70 0.14 5.58
N SER A 51 9.83 0.75 5.22
CA SER A 51 10.87 1.09 6.20
C SER A 51 10.39 2.15 7.21
N VAL A 52 9.62 3.15 6.79
CA VAL A 52 9.04 4.14 7.70
C VAL A 52 7.99 3.49 8.60
N ALA A 53 7.09 2.68 8.03
CA ALA A 53 6.04 1.99 8.77
C ALA A 53 6.65 1.01 9.80
N SER A 54 7.69 0.28 9.44
CA SER A 54 8.38 -0.62 10.37
C SER A 54 9.12 0.15 11.46
N ALA A 55 9.78 1.27 11.15
CA ALA A 55 10.43 2.11 12.15
C ALA A 55 9.43 2.68 13.16
N VAL A 56 8.31 3.25 12.69
CA VAL A 56 7.23 3.75 13.56
C VAL A 56 6.63 2.63 14.39
N GLY A 57 6.38 1.47 13.78
CA GLY A 57 5.83 0.29 14.46
C GLY A 57 6.76 -0.23 15.57
N LEU A 58 8.06 -0.36 15.29
CA LEU A 58 9.05 -0.78 16.27
C LEU A 58 9.20 0.23 17.41
N PHE A 59 9.16 1.54 17.11
CA PHE A 59 9.23 2.59 18.13
C PHE A 59 8.03 2.53 19.08
N VAL A 60 6.80 2.52 18.55
CA VAL A 60 5.58 2.46 19.36
C VAL A 60 5.48 1.13 20.10
N GLY A 61 5.77 0.01 19.42
CA GLY A 61 5.79 -1.32 20.01
C GLY A 61 6.81 -1.43 21.15
N GLY A 62 7.99 -0.85 20.99
CA GLY A 62 9.02 -0.80 22.02
C GLY A 62 8.57 -0.02 23.26
N ILE A 63 7.90 1.12 23.08
CA ILE A 63 7.33 1.89 24.21
C ILE A 63 6.31 1.03 24.97
N ILE A 64 5.38 0.40 24.25
CA ILE A 64 4.37 -0.46 24.86
C ILE A 64 5.04 -1.61 25.60
N ALA A 65 5.99 -2.29 24.98
CA ALA A 65 6.71 -3.42 25.56
C ALA A 65 7.46 -3.02 26.84
N VAL A 66 8.20 -1.91 26.84
CA VAL A 66 8.91 -1.44 28.04
C VAL A 66 7.92 -1.06 29.14
N ARG A 67 6.80 -0.42 28.77
CA ARG A 67 5.80 0.01 29.74
C ARG A 67 5.05 -1.16 30.39
N THR A 68 4.70 -2.19 29.62
CA THR A 68 4.04 -3.40 30.15
C THR A 68 5.03 -4.30 30.90
N TRP A 69 6.27 -4.38 30.43
CA TRP A 69 7.31 -5.16 31.11
C TRP A 69 7.75 -4.52 32.43
N GLY A 70 7.73 -3.18 32.51
CA GLY A 70 7.97 -2.45 33.76
C GLY A 70 6.99 -2.84 34.86
N ASP A 71 5.69 -2.89 34.56
CA ASP A 71 4.66 -3.32 35.53
C ASP A 71 4.83 -4.78 35.96
N LEU A 72 5.32 -5.66 35.07
CA LEU A 72 5.56 -7.07 35.39
C LEU A 72 6.81 -7.30 36.27
N MET A 73 7.75 -6.34 36.29
CA MET A 73 9.01 -6.44 37.05
C MET A 73 8.97 -5.75 38.40
N VAL A 74 7.87 -5.05 38.74
CA VAL A 74 7.64 -4.54 40.09
C VAL A 74 6.93 -5.63 40.90
N PRO A 75 7.59 -6.26 41.89
CA PRO A 75 6.91 -7.18 42.80
C PRO A 75 5.92 -6.40 43.65
N ALA A 76 4.76 -7.01 43.93
CA ALA A 76 3.73 -6.45 44.81
C ALA A 76 4.23 -6.13 46.22
#